data_AF-A0A7C4DJR3-F1
#
_entry.id   AF-A0A7C4DJR3-F1
#
_cell.length_a   1.000
_cell.length_b   1.000
_cell.length_c   1.000
_cell.angle_alpha   90.00
_cell.angle_beta   90.00
_cell.angle_gamma   90.00
#
_symmetry.space_group_name_H-M   'P 1'
#
loop_
_entity.id
_entity.type
_entity.pdbx_description
1 polymer ?
#
loop_
_entity_poly.entity_id
_entity_poly.type
_entity_poly.pdbx_seq_one_letter_code
_entity_poly.pdbx_strand_id
1 'polypeptide(L)'
;MEEFQRQFGPEFMRKIGQAIYSNAVFPPGIDSLEKGLGSVDQAYHMNNKCAGAPDIGHYHWKIESPRQAVMVCDNPFPCSFDLGIIETIAKQFEPQAVVVHDDKKPCRHTGGESCTYIVTW
;
A
#
# COMPACT_ATOMS: atom_id res chain seq x y z
N MET A 1 -14.62 -2.61 -4.99
CA MET A 1 -13.29 -2.59 -5.63
C MET A 1 -13.07 -3.79 -6.55
N GLU A 2 -13.45 -5.01 -6.16
CA GLU A 2 -13.35 -6.20 -7.03
C GLU A 2 -14.10 -6.07 -8.37
N GLU A 3 -15.32 -5.51 -8.37
CA GLU A 3 -16.09 -5.26 -9.59
C GLU A 3 -15.34 -4.33 -10.56
N PHE A 4 -14.76 -3.24 -10.04
CA PHE A 4 -13.92 -2.33 -10.83
C PHE A 4 -12.68 -3.03 -11.38
N GLN A 5 -12.03 -3.89 -10.58
CA GLN A 5 -10.89 -4.67 -11.07
C GLN A 5 -11.31 -5.61 -12.21
N ARG A 6 -12.46 -6.28 -12.10
CA ARG A 6 -12.99 -7.14 -13.17
C ARG A 6 -13.32 -6.36 -14.44
N GLN A 7 -13.83 -5.13 -14.29
CA GLN A 7 -14.25 -4.31 -15.41
C GLN A 7 -13.10 -3.57 -16.11
N PHE A 8 -12.14 -3.05 -15.34
CA PHE A 8 -11.11 -2.13 -15.84
C PHE A 8 -9.67 -2.65 -15.69
N GLY A 9 -9.47 -3.78 -15.00
CA GLY A 9 -8.19 -4.47 -14.90
C GLY A 9 -7.21 -3.87 -13.88
N PRO A 10 -6.04 -4.51 -13.71
CA PRO A 10 -5.07 -4.19 -12.66
C PRO A 10 -4.44 -2.80 -12.83
N GLU A 11 -4.16 -2.36 -14.05
CA GLU A 11 -3.56 -1.04 -14.32
C GLU A 11 -4.48 0.12 -13.93
N PHE A 12 -5.79 -0.04 -14.14
CA PHE A 12 -6.77 0.95 -13.66
C PHE A 12 -6.74 1.03 -12.14
N MET A 13 -6.77 -0.12 -11.45
CA MET A 13 -6.71 -0.19 -9.99
C MET A 13 -5.43 0.42 -9.43
N ARG A 14 -4.30 0.24 -10.11
CA ARG A 14 -3.03 0.88 -9.76
C ARG A 14 -3.13 2.39 -9.82
N LYS A 15 -3.72 2.95 -10.88
CA LYS A 15 -3.97 4.40 -10.98
C LYS A 15 -4.88 4.92 -9.88
N ILE A 16 -5.90 4.16 -9.49
CA ILE A 16 -6.76 4.51 -8.35
C ILE A 16 -5.95 4.54 -7.04
N GLY A 17 -5.07 3.55 -6.83
CA GLY A 17 -4.15 3.54 -5.68
C GLY A 17 -3.20 4.74 -5.66
N GLN A 18 -2.64 5.10 -6.82
CA GLN A 18 -1.74 6.26 -6.96
C GLN A 18 -2.44 7.58 -6.57
N ALA A 19 -3.72 7.71 -6.87
CA ALA A 19 -4.49 8.90 -6.53
C ALA A 19 -4.73 9.06 -5.01
N ILE A 20 -4.56 8.01 -4.20
CA ILE A 20 -4.82 8.07 -2.75
C ILE A 20 -3.92 9.07 -2.05
N TYR A 21 -2.63 9.15 -2.39
CA TYR A 21 -1.68 10.03 -1.70
C TYR A 21 -2.13 11.50 -1.70
N SER A 22 -2.72 11.97 -2.81
CA SER A 22 -3.20 13.36 -2.93
C SER A 22 -4.60 13.61 -2.33
N ASN A 23 -5.35 12.55 -2.01
CA ASN A 23 -6.76 12.66 -1.62
C ASN A 23 -7.06 12.18 -0.19
N ALA A 24 -6.20 11.33 0.39
CA ALA A 24 -6.35 10.84 1.74
C ALA A 24 -5.73 11.79 2.77
N VAL A 25 -6.30 11.79 3.98
CA VAL A 25 -5.74 12.49 5.13
C VAL A 25 -4.62 11.65 5.73
N PHE A 26 -3.39 12.15 5.66
CA PHE A 26 -2.26 11.56 6.36
C PHE A 26 -2.02 12.24 7.72
N PRO A 27 -1.38 11.56 8.68
CA PRO A 27 -0.92 12.21 9.90
C PRO A 27 0.10 13.33 9.56
N PRO A 28 0.20 14.38 10.39
CA PRO A 28 1.14 15.48 10.15
C PRO A 28 2.60 15.03 10.33
N GLY A 29 3.54 15.79 9.76
CA GLY A 29 4.98 15.59 10.00
C GLY A 29 5.65 14.52 9.14
N ILE A 30 5.06 14.17 8.00
CA ILE A 30 5.65 13.26 7.02
C ILE A 30 6.60 14.04 6.12
N ASP A 31 7.89 13.79 6.26
CA ASP A 31 8.98 14.46 5.52
C ASP A 31 10.04 13.48 4.96
N SER A 32 9.83 12.17 5.13
CA SER A 32 10.74 11.12 4.65
C SER A 32 9.98 9.90 4.12
N LEU A 33 10.66 9.04 3.37
CA LEU A 33 10.12 7.78 2.86
C LEU A 33 9.63 6.89 4.02
N GLU A 34 10.44 6.74 5.06
CA GLU A 34 10.14 5.86 6.19
C GLU A 34 8.92 6.35 6.98
N LYS A 35 8.79 7.68 7.17
CA LYS A 35 7.59 8.26 7.78
C LYS A 35 6.39 8.12 6.86
N GLY A 36 6.57 8.31 5.56
CA GLY A 36 5.51 8.19 4.56
C GLY A 36 4.91 6.79 4.56
N LEU A 37 5.74 5.78 4.30
CA LEU A 37 5.31 4.39 4.27
C LEU A 37 4.92 3.85 5.66
N GLY A 38 5.62 4.27 6.71
CA GLY A 38 5.28 3.92 8.09
C GLY A 38 3.95 4.49 8.58
N SER A 39 3.44 5.55 7.94
CA SER A 39 2.15 6.16 8.27
C SER A 39 0.95 5.58 7.52
N VAL A 40 1.16 4.71 6.53
CA VAL A 40 0.10 4.23 5.65
C VAL A 40 -1.01 3.51 6.42
N ASP A 41 -0.67 2.69 7.42
CA ASP A 41 -1.66 2.01 8.25
C ASP A 41 -2.54 3.00 9.03
N GLN A 42 -1.90 3.99 9.66
CA GLN A 42 -2.61 5.03 10.38
C GLN A 42 -3.51 5.84 9.44
N ALA A 43 -3.00 6.26 8.29
CA ALA A 43 -3.78 6.99 7.29
C ALA A 43 -4.94 6.13 6.77
N TYR A 44 -4.72 4.84 6.55
CA TYR A 44 -5.76 3.89 6.14
C TYR A 44 -6.92 3.88 7.14
N HIS A 45 -6.64 3.71 8.43
CA HIS A 45 -7.66 3.72 9.48
C HIS A 45 -8.29 5.10 9.71
N MET A 46 -7.55 6.19 9.52
CA MET A 46 -8.09 7.56 9.62
C MET A 46 -9.12 7.88 8.53
N ASN A 47 -8.96 7.34 7.33
CA ASN A 47 -9.80 7.66 6.18
C ASN A 47 -10.96 6.68 5.99
N ASN A 48 -10.92 5.52 6.63
CA ASN A 48 -11.99 4.53 6.56
C ASN A 48 -12.90 4.67 7.79
N LYS A 49 -14.13 5.16 7.57
CA LYS A 49 -15.15 5.46 8.59
C LYS A 49 -15.66 4.24 9.38
N CYS A 50 -15.05 3.08 9.22
CA CYS A 50 -15.36 1.85 9.93
C CYS A 50 -14.77 1.82 11.35
N ALA A 51 -14.73 2.97 12.04
CA ALA A 51 -14.39 3.04 13.46
C ALA A 51 -15.48 2.28 14.26
N GLY A 52 -15.27 0.98 14.46
CA GLY A 52 -16.21 0.05 15.12
C GLY A 52 -16.70 -1.14 14.27
N ALA A 53 -16.26 -1.28 13.02
CA ALA A 53 -16.48 -2.50 12.23
C ALA A 53 -15.44 -3.57 12.59
N PRO A 54 -15.62 -4.86 12.22
CA PRO A 54 -14.55 -5.85 12.32
C PRO A 54 -13.27 -5.35 11.62
N ASP A 55 -12.12 -5.85 12.09
CA ASP A 55 -10.79 -5.52 11.58
C ASP A 55 -10.79 -5.48 10.04
N ILE A 56 -10.46 -4.31 9.49
CA ILE A 56 -10.44 -4.05 8.04
C ILE A 56 -9.05 -4.34 7.43
N GLY A 57 -8.19 -5.01 8.20
CA GLY A 57 -6.80 -5.29 7.85
C GLY A 57 -5.90 -4.08 8.03
N HIS A 58 -4.67 -4.22 7.57
CA HIS A 58 -3.55 -3.39 7.94
C HIS A 58 -2.47 -3.31 6.85
N TYR A 59 -1.59 -2.32 7.03
CA TYR A 59 -0.36 -2.10 6.28
C TYR A 59 0.84 -2.19 7.22
N HIS A 60 1.63 -3.26 7.15
CA HIS A 60 2.76 -3.50 8.05
C HIS A 60 4.07 -3.10 7.38
N TRP A 61 4.57 -1.92 7.72
CA TRP A 61 5.87 -1.41 7.25
C TRP A 61 7.03 -1.92 8.11
N LYS A 62 8.09 -2.43 7.48
CA LYS A 62 9.30 -2.86 8.18
C LYS A 62 10.56 -2.61 7.35
N ILE A 63 11.51 -1.86 7.91
CA ILE A 63 12.86 -1.72 7.36
C ILE A 63 13.63 -3.03 7.54
N GLU A 64 14.22 -3.55 6.47
CA GLU A 64 15.07 -4.74 6.50
C GLU A 64 16.56 -4.41 6.41
N SER A 65 16.90 -3.32 5.70
CA SER A 65 18.27 -2.81 5.56
C SER A 65 18.24 -1.31 5.21
N PRO A 66 19.39 -0.61 5.13
CA PRO A 66 19.43 0.83 4.87
C PRO A 66 18.73 1.32 3.59
N ARG A 67 18.54 0.44 2.59
CA ARG A 67 17.96 0.76 1.27
C ARG A 67 16.91 -0.27 0.83
N GLN A 68 16.37 -1.01 1.80
CA GLN A 68 15.34 -2.01 1.55
C GLN A 68 14.39 -2.14 2.73
N ALA A 69 13.12 -2.28 2.40
CA ALA A 69 12.06 -2.54 3.36
C ALA A 69 10.93 -3.34 2.72
N VAL A 70 10.03 -3.81 3.56
CA VAL A 70 8.86 -4.58 3.16
C VAL A 70 7.59 -3.92 3.67
N MET A 71 6.56 -3.98 2.83
CA MET A 71 5.19 -3.66 3.20
C MET A 71 4.36 -4.93 3.08
N VAL A 72 3.79 -5.41 4.19
CA VAL A 72 2.85 -6.54 4.18
C VAL A 72 1.44 -6.00 4.34
N CYS A 73 0.55 -6.35 3.43
CA CYS A 73 -0.83 -5.90 3.43
C CYS A 73 -1.75 -7.10 3.67
N ASP A 74 -2.66 -7.03 4.64
CA ASP A 74 -3.72 -8.03 4.88
C ASP A 74 -5.14 -7.41 4.73
N ASN A 75 -5.20 -6.21 4.14
CA ASN A 75 -6.44 -5.52 3.79
C ASN A 75 -7.21 -6.20 2.62
N PRO A 76 -8.50 -5.89 2.43
CA PRO A 76 -9.34 -6.52 1.40
C PRO A 76 -9.18 -5.92 -0.01
N PHE A 77 -8.18 -5.06 -0.26
CA PHE A 77 -8.03 -4.42 -1.56
C PHE A 77 -7.27 -5.28 -2.58
N PRO A 78 -7.45 -5.03 -3.89
CA PRO A 78 -6.63 -5.63 -4.94
C PRO A 78 -5.14 -5.35 -4.79
N CYS A 79 -4.28 -6.31 -5.17
CA CYS A 79 -2.82 -6.17 -5.09
C CYS A 79 -2.31 -4.93 -5.83
N SER A 80 -2.84 -4.66 -7.03
CA SER A 80 -2.41 -3.53 -7.84
C SER A 80 -2.82 -2.18 -7.24
N PHE A 81 -3.89 -2.12 -6.45
CA PHE A 81 -4.28 -0.90 -5.73
C PHE A 81 -3.26 -0.56 -4.65
N ASP A 82 -2.91 -1.53 -3.80
CA ASP A 82 -1.85 -1.35 -2.79
C ASP A 82 -0.51 -0.97 -3.43
N LEU A 83 -0.13 -1.65 -4.51
CA LEU A 83 1.10 -1.33 -5.25
C LEU A 83 1.11 0.15 -5.68
N GLY A 84 -0.01 0.66 -6.20
CA GLY A 84 -0.12 2.07 -6.61
C GLY A 84 0.05 3.05 -5.46
N ILE A 85 -0.48 2.74 -4.27
CA ILE A 85 -0.30 3.55 -3.05
C ILE A 85 1.18 3.59 -2.66
N ILE A 86 1.78 2.40 -2.48
CA ILE A 86 3.15 2.24 -1.97
C ILE A 86 4.14 2.91 -2.93
N GLU A 87 3.98 2.72 -4.25
CA GLU A 87 4.83 3.34 -5.27
C GLU A 87 4.78 4.85 -5.24
N THR A 88 3.59 5.44 -5.11
CA THR A 88 3.44 6.90 -5.14
C THR A 88 4.08 7.53 -3.93
N ILE A 89 3.85 6.95 -2.75
CA ILE A 89 4.44 7.44 -1.50
C ILE A 89 5.96 7.27 -1.54
N ALA A 90 6.47 6.11 -1.96
CA ALA A 90 7.92 5.89 -2.06
C ALA A 90 8.57 6.91 -3.00
N LYS A 91 8.00 7.09 -4.21
CA LYS A 91 8.54 8.01 -5.23
C LYS A 91 8.42 9.48 -4.90
N GLN A 92 7.50 9.86 -4.01
CA GLN A 92 7.38 11.22 -3.52
C GLN A 92 8.65 11.67 -2.77
N PHE A 93 9.27 10.75 -2.03
CA PHE A 93 10.47 11.06 -1.22
C PHE A 93 11.76 10.59 -1.90
N GLU A 94 11.70 9.49 -2.65
CA GLU A 94 12.83 8.88 -3.34
C GLU A 94 12.45 8.60 -4.80
N PRO A 95 12.71 9.52 -5.75
CA PRO A 95 12.22 9.41 -7.13
C PRO A 95 12.66 8.13 -7.88
N GLN A 96 13.76 7.51 -7.43
CA GLN A 96 14.30 6.27 -7.99
C GLN A 96 13.78 5.00 -7.30
N ALA A 97 12.90 5.14 -6.29
CA ALA A 97 12.36 4.01 -5.57
C ALA A 97 11.61 3.04 -6.50
N VAL A 98 11.84 1.76 -6.26
CA VAL A 98 11.20 0.65 -6.95
C VAL A 98 10.38 -0.14 -5.93
N VAL A 99 9.15 -0.47 -6.31
CA VAL A 99 8.28 -1.33 -5.51
C VAL A 99 7.91 -2.53 -6.37
N VAL A 100 8.08 -3.73 -5.82
CA VAL A 100 7.71 -4.97 -6.49
C VAL A 100 6.82 -5.80 -5.58
N HIS A 101 5.80 -6.43 -6.16
CA HIS A 101 5.05 -7.49 -5.48
C HIS A 101 5.94 -8.74 -5.36
N ASP A 102 6.08 -9.30 -4.17
CA ASP A 102 6.91 -10.48 -3.92
C ASP A 102 6.14 -11.76 -4.24
N ASP A 103 6.32 -12.27 -5.46
CA ASP A 103 5.66 -13.49 -5.96
C ASP A 103 6.11 -14.77 -5.24
N LYS A 104 7.09 -14.70 -4.33
CA LYS A 104 7.52 -15.82 -3.47
C LYS A 104 6.75 -15.89 -2.15
N LYS A 105 5.89 -14.91 -1.86
CA LYS A 105 5.06 -14.83 -0.65
C LYS A 105 3.60 -15.14 -0.98
N PRO A 106 2.75 -15.43 0.03
CA PRO A 106 1.31 -15.51 -0.18
C PRO A 106 0.78 -14.27 -0.92
N CYS A 107 -0.27 -14.48 -1.72
CA CYS A 107 -0.91 -13.42 -2.49
C CYS A 107 -2.42 -13.54 -2.38
N ARG A 108 -3.10 -12.45 -2.00
CA ARG A 108 -4.57 -12.40 -1.88
C ARG A 108 -5.28 -12.70 -3.18
N HIS A 109 -4.69 -12.32 -4.33
CA HIS A 109 -5.26 -12.63 -5.63
C HIS A 109 -5.35 -14.14 -5.90
N THR A 110 -4.46 -14.95 -5.31
CA THR A 110 -4.44 -16.41 -5.45
C THR A 110 -4.95 -17.13 -4.19
N GLY A 111 -5.67 -16.42 -3.31
CA GLY A 111 -6.28 -16.99 -2.10
C GLY A 111 -5.40 -17.02 -0.85
N GLY A 112 -4.29 -16.28 -0.81
CA GLY A 112 -3.52 -16.06 0.41
C GLY A 112 -4.15 -14.98 1.31
N GLU A 113 -3.72 -14.92 2.57
CA GLU A 113 -4.25 -13.94 3.55
C GLU A 113 -3.61 -12.55 3.43
N SER A 114 -2.49 -12.43 2.74
CA SER A 114 -1.76 -11.16 2.59
C SER A 114 -1.02 -11.08 1.26
N CYS A 115 -0.48 -9.90 0.97
CA CYS A 115 0.48 -9.64 -0.09
C CYS A 115 1.70 -8.94 0.52
N THR A 116 2.88 -9.28 0.03
CA THR A 116 4.13 -8.63 0.43
C THR A 116 4.70 -7.83 -0.72
N TYR A 117 5.14 -6.61 -0.44
CA TYR A 117 5.81 -5.73 -1.39
C TYR A 117 7.20 -5.41 -0.88
N ILE A 118 8.19 -5.51 -1.77
CA ILE A 118 9.57 -5.11 -1.49
C ILE A 118 9.74 -3.70 -2.03
N VAL A 119 10.22 -2.80 -1.18
CA VAL A 119 10.54 -1.41 -1.50
C VAL A 119 12.05 -1.24 -1.43
N THR A 120 12.66 -0.79 -2.51
CA THR A 120 14.08 -0.43 -2.59
C THR A 120 14.22 1.00 -3.09
N TRP A 121 15.20 1.74 -2.57
CA TRP A 121 15.46 3.13 -2.96
C TRP A 121 16.96 3.42 -2.94
#